data_AF-A0A7K4GYE7-F1
#
_entry.id   AF-A0A7K4GYE7-F1
#
_cell.length_a   1.000
_cell.length_b   1.000
_cell.length_c   1.000
_cell.angle_alpha   90.00
_cell.angle_beta   90.00
_cell.angle_gamma   90.00
#
_symmetry.space_group_name_H-M   'P 1'
#
loop_
_entity.id
_entity.type
_entity.pdbx_description
1 polymer ?
#
loop_
_entity_poly.entity_id
_entity_poly.type
_entity_poly.pdbx_seq_one_letter_code
_entity_poly.pdbx_strand_id
1 'polypeptide(L)'
;MASKIDVCLIGVGDVASALVQGVENYKKNPDKIIGMLPEINQYSVDDINFVLGIDVNSSKVGKDLSEAIFAEPNCNMKLFEPDFLNAPVIKGPVMDGLDSNIKNIVPIDNSQELMNITNEIKSKNTDVTVILLPTGAHEAVKFYVMSALEAGSCVVNGMPSHVVKNSEIVEKAKNSNLSLIGDDIKSQIGATIIHRALTNLFPMRGAILDKTIQLDWGGSSDFCNLLTPMPSGSLRYEEGKRQSKTEAVIANLQNKNTVDCQISAVDYIPFLKNQKEAYMRLEGRIFGGAPVRVDITMFVEDGNNSAGIITDCIRVSKIAKDRNIGGILHSACSFFAKHPPEQLEDYIAKKRLLAFLDNKRER
;
A
#
# COMPACT_ATOMS: atom_id res chain seq x y z
N MET A 1 -21.14 -13.39 18.76
CA MET A 1 -21.43 -12.79 17.44
C MET A 1 -20.11 -12.26 16.94
N ALA A 2 -19.62 -12.70 15.78
CA ALA A 2 -18.42 -12.10 15.21
C ALA A 2 -18.69 -10.61 14.99
N SER A 3 -17.84 -9.74 15.52
CA SER A 3 -18.01 -8.29 15.34
C SER A 3 -17.62 -7.96 13.90
N LYS A 4 -18.50 -7.25 13.19
CA LYS A 4 -18.17 -6.63 11.91
C LYS A 4 -16.94 -5.70 12.04
N ILE A 5 -16.26 -5.48 10.92
CA ILE A 5 -15.18 -4.51 10.75
C ILE A 5 -15.69 -3.42 9.82
N ASP A 6 -15.99 -2.24 10.37
CA ASP A 6 -16.44 -1.11 9.55
C ASP A 6 -15.24 -0.34 9.01
N VAL A 7 -15.12 -0.24 7.68
CA VAL A 7 -13.93 0.26 6.99
C VAL A 7 -14.23 1.55 6.22
N CYS A 8 -13.37 2.55 6.44
CA CYS A 8 -13.32 3.78 5.66
C CYS A 8 -12.12 3.76 4.70
N LEU A 9 -12.34 4.14 3.44
CA LEU A 9 -11.28 4.26 2.43
C LEU A 9 -11.02 5.73 2.11
N ILE A 10 -9.76 6.16 2.15
CA ILE A 10 -9.33 7.53 1.82
C ILE A 10 -8.45 7.47 0.58
N GLY A 11 -8.94 8.05 -0.52
CA GLY A 11 -8.42 7.83 -1.86
C GLY A 11 -9.06 6.60 -2.49
N VAL A 12 -10.10 6.79 -3.30
CA VAL A 12 -10.86 5.72 -3.96
C VAL A 12 -10.22 5.40 -5.32
N GLY A 13 -8.91 5.11 -5.31
CA GLY A 13 -8.10 4.81 -6.50
C GLY A 13 -8.18 3.36 -6.98
N ASP A 14 -7.25 2.94 -7.82
CA ASP A 14 -7.17 1.57 -8.36
C ASP A 14 -6.99 0.50 -7.27
N VAL A 15 -6.18 0.78 -6.24
CA VAL A 15 -6.00 -0.14 -5.10
C VAL A 15 -7.30 -0.30 -4.31
N ALA A 16 -8.05 0.79 -4.10
CA ALA A 16 -9.36 0.75 -3.46
C ALA A 16 -10.36 -0.05 -4.32
N SER A 17 -10.30 0.10 -5.65
CA SER A 17 -11.10 -0.68 -6.58
C SER A 17 -10.81 -2.18 -6.45
N ALA A 18 -9.53 -2.58 -6.48
CA ALA A 18 -9.14 -3.98 -6.31
C ALA A 18 -9.58 -4.54 -4.93
N LEU A 19 -9.44 -3.75 -3.86
CA LEU A 19 -9.83 -4.12 -2.51
C LEU A 19 -11.33 -4.37 -2.38
N VAL A 20 -12.16 -3.42 -2.82
CA VAL A 20 -13.63 -3.55 -2.71
C VAL A 20 -14.13 -4.69 -3.59
N GLN A 21 -13.66 -4.80 -4.84
CA GLN A 21 -14.02 -5.91 -5.72
C GLN A 21 -13.62 -7.26 -5.12
N GLY A 22 -12.41 -7.38 -4.58
CA GLY A 22 -11.91 -8.63 -3.99
C GLY A 22 -12.70 -9.08 -2.78
N VAL A 23 -12.93 -8.16 -1.83
CA VAL A 23 -13.71 -8.45 -0.60
C VAL A 23 -15.13 -8.89 -0.96
N GLU A 24 -15.83 -8.12 -1.80
CA GLU A 24 -17.23 -8.43 -2.15
C GLU A 24 -17.36 -9.70 -3.01
N ASN A 25 -16.37 -9.99 -3.86
CA ASN A 25 -16.31 -11.25 -4.60
C ASN A 25 -16.19 -12.45 -3.66
N TYR A 26 -15.27 -12.36 -2.69
CA TYR A 26 -14.98 -13.46 -1.78
C TYR A 26 -16.09 -13.70 -0.76
N LYS A 27 -16.88 -12.69 -0.41
CA LYS A 27 -18.13 -12.87 0.34
C LYS A 27 -19.12 -13.79 -0.37
N LYS A 28 -19.24 -13.66 -1.70
CA LYS A 28 -20.11 -14.51 -2.52
C LYS A 28 -19.45 -15.84 -2.92
N ASN A 29 -18.12 -15.91 -2.89
CA ASN A 29 -17.33 -17.04 -3.35
C ASN A 29 -16.21 -17.40 -2.34
N PRO A 30 -16.54 -17.83 -1.12
CA PRO A 30 -15.55 -18.05 -0.05
C PRO A 30 -14.51 -19.14 -0.39
N ASP A 31 -14.87 -20.13 -1.21
CA ASP A 31 -13.97 -21.20 -1.64
C ASP A 31 -12.91 -20.75 -2.66
N LYS A 32 -13.00 -19.50 -3.15
CA LYS A 32 -12.10 -18.93 -4.17
C LYS A 32 -11.13 -17.90 -3.61
N ILE A 33 -11.05 -17.74 -2.28
CA ILE A 33 -10.16 -16.77 -1.65
C ILE A 33 -8.71 -17.05 -2.04
N ILE A 34 -8.08 -16.05 -2.66
CA ILE A 34 -6.64 -16.02 -2.93
C ILE A 34 -6.04 -14.71 -2.46
N GLY A 35 -4.80 -14.79 -1.98
CA GLY A 35 -3.99 -13.64 -1.65
C GLY A 35 -4.17 -13.03 -0.25
N MET A 36 -4.90 -13.72 0.61
CA MET A 36 -5.01 -13.42 2.04
C MET A 36 -4.28 -14.48 2.86
N LEU A 37 -3.77 -14.12 4.03
CA LEU A 37 -3.20 -15.10 4.95
C LEU A 37 -4.32 -15.94 5.61
N PRO A 38 -4.29 -17.28 5.47
CA PRO A 38 -5.26 -18.16 6.14
C PRO A 38 -5.04 -18.23 7.65
N GLU A 39 -3.86 -17.86 8.16
CA GLU A 39 -3.57 -17.85 9.60
C GLU A 39 -4.32 -16.74 10.36
N ILE A 40 -4.84 -15.72 9.66
CA ILE A 40 -5.73 -14.71 10.25
C ILE A 40 -7.16 -15.25 10.18
N ASN A 41 -7.58 -15.93 11.25
CA ASN A 41 -8.85 -16.66 11.32
C ASN A 41 -9.84 -16.08 12.36
N GLN A 42 -9.46 -15.00 13.06
CA GLN A 42 -10.33 -14.29 14.00
C GLN A 42 -11.40 -13.47 13.27
N TYR A 43 -11.10 -13.05 12.04
CA TYR A 43 -12.03 -12.40 11.12
C TYR A 43 -11.88 -12.99 9.72
N SER A 44 -13.02 -13.29 9.12
CA SER A 44 -13.17 -13.66 7.73
C SER A 44 -13.33 -12.41 6.85
N VAL A 45 -13.43 -12.63 5.54
CA VAL A 45 -13.76 -11.55 4.59
C VAL A 45 -15.21 -11.07 4.76
N ASP A 46 -16.11 -11.94 5.23
CA ASP A 46 -17.52 -11.63 5.47
C ASP A 46 -17.71 -10.60 6.58
N ASP A 47 -16.74 -10.51 7.49
CA ASP A 47 -16.78 -9.56 8.60
C ASP A 47 -16.46 -8.13 8.15
N ILE A 48 -15.84 -7.93 6.98
CA ILE A 48 -15.43 -6.60 6.49
C ILE A 48 -16.61 -5.89 5.84
N ASN A 49 -16.95 -4.68 6.28
CA ASN A 49 -17.98 -3.84 5.65
C ASN A 49 -17.40 -2.48 5.31
N PHE A 50 -17.47 -2.08 4.04
CA PHE A 50 -17.13 -0.71 3.66
C PHE A 50 -18.29 0.20 4.03
N VAL A 51 -18.01 1.29 4.74
CA VAL A 51 -19.06 2.19 5.26
C VAL A 51 -18.91 3.63 4.78
N LEU A 52 -17.73 4.00 4.27
CA LEU A 52 -17.41 5.34 3.83
C LEU A 52 -16.23 5.35 2.84
N GLY A 53 -16.37 6.12 1.76
CA GLY A 53 -15.25 6.52 0.91
C GLY A 53 -15.01 8.02 1.03
N ILE A 54 -13.75 8.44 0.90
CA ILE A 54 -13.36 9.86 0.85
C ILE A 54 -12.47 10.07 -0.36
N ASP A 55 -12.85 10.98 -1.25
CA ASP A 55 -12.09 11.34 -2.44
C ASP A 55 -12.22 12.86 -2.72
N VAL A 56 -11.49 13.34 -3.72
CA VAL A 56 -11.53 14.73 -4.21
C VAL A 56 -12.02 14.81 -5.65
N ASN A 57 -12.01 13.69 -6.36
CA ASN A 57 -12.43 13.59 -7.74
C ASN A 57 -13.95 13.78 -7.86
N SER A 58 -14.38 14.80 -8.60
CA SER A 58 -15.79 15.13 -8.78
C SER A 58 -16.61 14.03 -9.46
N SER A 59 -15.97 13.12 -10.21
CA SER A 59 -16.60 11.96 -10.82
C SER A 59 -16.84 10.80 -9.85
N LYS A 60 -16.29 10.88 -8.63
CA LYS A 60 -16.43 9.88 -7.56
C LYS A 60 -17.28 10.40 -6.40
N VAL A 61 -17.04 11.65 -5.99
CA VAL A 61 -17.79 12.30 -4.92
C VAL A 61 -19.29 12.29 -5.21
N GLY A 62 -20.08 11.88 -4.22
CA GLY A 62 -21.55 11.77 -4.29
C GLY A 62 -22.07 10.41 -4.75
N LYS A 63 -21.20 9.49 -5.19
CA LYS A 63 -21.58 8.11 -5.57
C LYS A 63 -21.44 7.15 -4.38
N ASP A 64 -22.04 5.97 -4.51
CA ASP A 64 -21.71 4.83 -3.65
C ASP A 64 -20.33 4.25 -4.01
N LEU A 65 -19.62 3.67 -3.04
CA LEU A 65 -18.35 2.99 -3.28
C LEU A 65 -18.48 1.89 -4.35
N SER A 66 -19.62 1.19 -4.47
CA SER A 66 -19.84 0.17 -5.50
C SER A 66 -19.69 0.72 -6.93
N GLU A 67 -19.96 2.01 -7.12
CA GLU A 67 -19.87 2.70 -8.41
C GLU A 67 -18.57 3.51 -8.54
N ALA A 68 -18.19 4.23 -7.49
CA ALA A 68 -17.05 5.15 -7.50
C ALA A 68 -15.71 4.44 -7.80
N ILE A 69 -15.59 3.17 -7.40
CA ILE A 69 -14.39 2.36 -7.68
C ILE A 69 -14.14 2.11 -9.18
N PHE A 70 -15.16 2.29 -10.02
CA PHE A 70 -15.06 2.16 -11.48
C PHE A 70 -15.01 3.51 -12.21
N ALA A 71 -15.17 4.63 -11.49
CA ALA A 71 -15.13 5.95 -12.11
C ALA A 71 -13.70 6.39 -12.43
N GLU A 72 -13.54 7.07 -13.58
CA GLU A 72 -12.26 7.58 -14.05
C GLU A 72 -11.56 8.48 -13.01
N PRO A 73 -10.21 8.48 -12.94
CA PRO A 73 -9.28 7.78 -13.81
C PRO A 73 -8.95 6.35 -13.34
N ASN A 74 -9.79 5.71 -12.52
CA ASN A 74 -9.56 4.31 -12.16
C ASN A 74 -9.58 3.45 -13.43
N CYS A 75 -8.62 2.56 -13.51
CA CYS A 75 -8.36 1.69 -14.65
C CYS A 75 -8.04 0.24 -14.22
N ASN A 76 -8.22 -0.08 -12.93
CA ASN A 76 -8.12 -1.45 -12.42
C ASN A 76 -9.02 -2.40 -13.20
N MET A 77 -8.56 -3.64 -13.38
CA MET A 77 -9.37 -4.65 -14.04
C MET A 77 -10.69 -4.89 -13.28
N LYS A 78 -11.79 -5.07 -14.02
CA LYS A 78 -13.10 -5.41 -13.46
C LYS A 78 -13.19 -6.93 -13.33
N LEU A 79 -12.89 -7.46 -12.14
CA LEU A 79 -13.01 -8.87 -11.80
C LEU A 79 -14.37 -9.21 -11.20
N PHE A 80 -14.96 -8.25 -10.50
CA PHE A 80 -16.24 -8.42 -9.82
C PHE A 80 -16.95 -7.08 -9.72
N GLU A 81 -18.28 -7.09 -9.74
CA GLU A 81 -19.10 -5.90 -9.57
C GLU A 81 -19.89 -6.02 -8.27
N PRO A 82 -19.57 -5.21 -7.24
CA PRO A 82 -20.34 -5.17 -6.01
C PRO A 82 -21.79 -4.76 -6.24
N ASP A 83 -22.69 -5.29 -5.42
CA ASP A 83 -24.02 -4.68 -5.26
C ASP A 83 -23.87 -3.34 -4.52
N PHE A 84 -24.94 -2.55 -4.45
CA PHE A 84 -24.96 -1.27 -3.73
C PHE A 84 -24.53 -1.45 -2.25
N LEU A 85 -23.47 -0.77 -1.83
CA LEU A 85 -22.84 -0.98 -0.52
C LEU A 85 -23.43 -0.11 0.58
N ASN A 86 -24.19 0.93 0.22
CA ASN A 86 -24.65 1.98 1.14
C ASN A 86 -23.47 2.68 1.85
N ALA A 87 -22.39 2.89 1.11
CA ALA A 87 -21.14 3.46 1.54
C ALA A 87 -20.81 4.67 0.65
N PRO A 88 -21.31 5.88 0.99
CA PRO A 88 -21.15 7.05 0.15
C PRO A 88 -19.68 7.48 0.05
N VAL A 89 -19.31 8.05 -1.10
CA VAL A 89 -18.05 8.74 -1.30
C VAL A 89 -18.25 10.23 -1.08
N ILE A 90 -17.67 10.77 -0.01
CA ILE A 90 -17.76 12.18 0.35
C ILE A 90 -16.52 12.95 -0.10
N LYS A 91 -16.65 14.27 -0.21
CA LYS A 91 -15.53 15.14 -0.56
C LYS A 91 -14.68 15.47 0.67
N GLY A 92 -13.38 15.20 0.55
CA GLY A 92 -12.39 15.62 1.53
C GLY A 92 -11.53 16.80 1.06
N PRO A 93 -10.72 17.40 1.96
CA PRO A 93 -9.75 18.42 1.60
C PRO A 93 -8.69 17.88 0.61
N VAL A 94 -8.32 18.71 -0.38
CA VAL A 94 -7.32 18.36 -1.41
C VAL A 94 -5.89 18.41 -0.85
N MET A 95 -5.53 19.51 -0.19
CA MET A 95 -4.18 19.75 0.36
C MET A 95 -3.09 19.55 -0.71
N ASP A 96 -2.00 18.85 -0.39
CA ASP A 96 -0.92 18.47 -1.30
C ASP A 96 -1.22 17.17 -2.10
N GLY A 97 -2.45 16.65 -1.99
CA GLY A 97 -2.88 15.41 -2.64
C GLY A 97 -2.80 15.40 -4.17
N LEU A 98 -2.84 16.57 -4.80
CA LEU A 98 -2.78 16.75 -6.25
C LEU A 98 -1.61 17.64 -6.68
N ASP A 99 -0.58 17.80 -5.85
CA ASP A 99 0.62 18.58 -6.18
C ASP A 99 1.59 17.78 -7.09
N SER A 100 1.05 17.30 -8.21
CA SER A 100 1.77 16.48 -9.18
C SER A 100 1.07 16.48 -10.55
N ASN A 101 1.58 15.72 -11.52
CA ASN A 101 0.94 15.54 -12.82
C ASN A 101 -0.46 14.91 -12.73
N ILE A 102 -0.82 14.28 -11.59
CA ILE A 102 -2.13 13.66 -11.40
C ILE A 102 -3.28 14.68 -11.46
N LYS A 103 -3.02 15.97 -11.16
CA LYS A 103 -4.01 17.05 -11.29
C LYS A 103 -4.57 17.22 -12.71
N ASN A 104 -3.84 16.76 -13.71
CA ASN A 104 -4.25 16.86 -15.11
C ASN A 104 -5.29 15.80 -15.50
N ILE A 105 -5.44 14.74 -14.69
CA ILE A 105 -6.34 13.60 -14.95
C ILE A 105 -7.41 13.41 -13.86
N VAL A 106 -7.35 14.21 -12.79
CA VAL A 106 -8.33 14.18 -11.70
C VAL A 106 -9.15 15.47 -11.74
N PRO A 107 -10.42 15.42 -12.18
CA PRO A 107 -11.28 16.60 -12.15
C PRO A 107 -11.70 16.92 -10.72
N ILE A 108 -11.71 18.21 -10.36
CA ILE A 108 -12.20 18.73 -9.08
C ILE A 108 -13.37 19.67 -9.37
N ASP A 109 -14.41 19.59 -8.55
CA ASP A 109 -15.50 20.56 -8.56
C ASP A 109 -15.51 21.32 -7.24
N ASN A 110 -15.13 22.60 -7.28
CA ASN A 110 -15.06 23.47 -6.10
C ASN A 110 -16.43 23.84 -5.51
N SER A 111 -17.53 23.60 -6.23
CA SER A 111 -18.90 23.82 -5.71
C SER A 111 -19.36 22.72 -4.74
N GLN A 112 -18.75 21.53 -4.81
CA GLN A 112 -19.03 20.43 -3.88
C GLN A 112 -18.58 20.79 -2.46
N GLU A 113 -19.47 20.61 -1.48
CA GLU A 113 -19.24 20.90 -0.07
C GLU A 113 -18.11 20.03 0.52
N LEU A 114 -17.22 20.65 1.30
CA LEU A 114 -16.18 19.96 2.05
C LEU A 114 -16.76 19.45 3.37
N MET A 115 -16.71 18.14 3.59
CA MET A 115 -17.24 17.51 4.79
C MET A 115 -16.23 17.53 5.94
N ASN A 116 -16.72 17.54 7.19
CA ASN A 116 -15.89 17.35 8.37
C ASN A 116 -15.52 15.86 8.51
N ILE A 117 -14.30 15.52 8.07
CA ILE A 117 -13.84 14.14 7.98
C ILE A 117 -13.86 13.41 9.32
N THR A 118 -13.43 14.03 10.42
CA THR A 118 -13.48 13.41 11.75
C THR A 118 -14.92 13.04 12.14
N ASN A 119 -15.87 13.94 11.90
CA ASN A 119 -17.28 13.69 12.22
C ASN A 119 -17.88 12.58 11.36
N GLU A 120 -17.57 12.54 10.07
CA GLU A 120 -18.09 11.51 9.16
C GLU A 120 -17.53 10.12 9.46
N ILE A 121 -16.23 10.00 9.75
CA ILE A 121 -15.62 8.72 10.17
C ILE A 121 -16.26 8.24 11.49
N LYS A 122 -16.48 9.17 12.42
CA LYS A 122 -17.07 8.88 13.73
C LYS A 122 -18.54 8.50 13.65
N SER A 123 -19.34 9.17 12.82
CA SER A 123 -20.78 8.89 12.64
C SER A 123 -21.03 7.49 12.07
N LYS A 124 -20.08 6.98 11.28
CA LYS A 124 -20.09 5.63 10.72
C LYS A 124 -19.53 4.55 11.65
N ASN A 125 -19.09 4.90 12.87
CA ASN A 125 -18.46 3.99 13.83
C ASN A 125 -17.27 3.20 13.24
N THR A 126 -16.49 3.86 12.38
CA THR A 126 -15.42 3.21 11.63
C THR A 126 -14.40 2.53 12.56
N ASP A 127 -14.08 1.27 12.27
CA ASP A 127 -13.05 0.51 12.96
C ASP A 127 -11.66 0.75 12.43
N VAL A 128 -11.53 0.73 11.10
CA VAL A 128 -10.26 0.85 10.40
C VAL A 128 -10.40 1.82 9.23
N THR A 129 -9.50 2.79 9.18
CA THR A 129 -9.35 3.73 8.07
C THR A 129 -8.10 3.38 7.27
N VAL A 130 -8.27 3.18 5.97
CA VAL A 130 -7.18 2.87 5.03
C VAL A 130 -6.84 4.10 4.20
N ILE A 131 -5.56 4.48 4.19
CA ILE A 131 -5.05 5.63 3.44
C ILE A 131 -4.38 5.18 2.14
N LEU A 132 -4.93 5.61 1.00
CA LEU A 132 -4.53 5.25 -0.37
C LEU A 132 -4.41 6.51 -1.26
N LEU A 133 -3.84 7.58 -0.69
CA LEU A 133 -3.63 8.86 -1.37
C LEU A 133 -2.46 8.81 -2.36
N PRO A 134 -2.30 9.78 -3.28
CA PRO A 134 -1.14 9.81 -4.18
C PRO A 134 0.21 9.86 -3.44
N THR A 135 1.25 9.23 -4.02
CA THR A 135 2.60 9.24 -3.44
C THR A 135 3.13 10.66 -3.25
N GLY A 136 3.54 10.99 -2.02
CA GLY A 136 4.10 12.27 -1.61
C GLY A 136 3.07 13.36 -1.29
N ALA A 137 1.82 12.98 -1.03
CA ALA A 137 0.81 13.80 -0.37
C ALA A 137 1.00 13.73 1.16
N HIS A 138 2.10 14.31 1.67
CA HIS A 138 2.51 14.16 3.06
C HIS A 138 1.57 14.88 4.04
N GLU A 139 1.17 16.11 3.72
CA GLU A 139 0.29 16.92 4.56
C GLU A 139 -1.13 16.34 4.57
N ALA A 140 -1.63 15.91 3.41
CA ALA A 140 -2.91 15.22 3.29
C ALA A 140 -2.91 13.93 4.12
N VAL A 141 -1.90 13.07 3.98
CA VAL A 141 -1.80 11.84 4.78
C VAL A 141 -1.81 12.17 6.27
N LYS A 142 -1.02 13.14 6.74
CA LYS A 142 -1.01 13.54 8.16
C LYS A 142 -2.41 13.99 8.62
N PHE A 143 -3.09 14.84 7.85
CA PHE A 143 -4.43 15.33 8.18
C PHE A 143 -5.45 14.19 8.31
N TYR A 144 -5.50 13.29 7.33
CA TYR A 144 -6.47 12.19 7.32
C TYR A 144 -6.19 11.15 8.43
N VAL A 145 -4.91 10.88 8.72
CA VAL A 145 -4.51 10.00 9.81
C VAL A 145 -4.92 10.57 11.17
N MET A 146 -4.66 11.86 11.41
CA MET A 146 -5.06 12.51 12.66
C MET A 146 -6.58 12.54 12.81
N SER A 147 -7.31 12.81 11.73
CA SER A 147 -8.78 12.79 11.71
C SER A 147 -9.35 11.40 12.04
N ALA A 148 -8.75 10.34 11.47
CA ALA A 148 -9.14 8.96 11.75
C ALA A 148 -8.90 8.56 13.21
N LEU A 149 -7.73 8.91 13.77
CA LEU A 149 -7.42 8.64 15.17
C LEU A 149 -8.33 9.42 16.13
N GLU A 150 -8.65 10.67 15.81
CA GLU A 150 -9.60 11.47 16.59
C GLU A 150 -11.02 10.90 16.55
N ALA A 151 -11.41 10.31 15.41
CA ALA A 151 -12.70 9.64 15.24
C ALA A 151 -12.80 8.27 15.93
N GLY A 152 -11.70 7.72 16.46
CA GLY A 152 -11.69 6.39 17.11
C GLY A 152 -11.38 5.22 16.17
N SER A 153 -10.78 5.49 15.01
CA SER A 153 -10.47 4.49 13.98
C SER A 153 -8.98 4.13 13.98
N CYS A 154 -8.67 2.83 13.87
CA CYS A 154 -7.31 2.37 13.61
C CYS A 154 -6.87 2.78 12.19
N VAL A 155 -5.57 2.87 11.93
CA VAL A 155 -5.06 3.37 10.65
C VAL A 155 -4.17 2.35 9.97
N VAL A 156 -4.47 2.08 8.69
CA VAL A 156 -3.60 1.38 7.76
C VAL A 156 -3.11 2.39 6.72
N ASN A 157 -1.82 2.72 6.76
CA ASN A 157 -1.21 3.65 5.84
C ASN A 157 -0.60 2.91 4.63
N GLY A 158 -1.30 2.97 3.49
CA GLY A 158 -0.83 2.45 2.20
C GLY A 158 0.34 3.21 1.59
N MET A 159 0.62 4.42 2.09
CA MET A 159 1.48 5.39 1.41
C MET A 159 2.87 5.52 2.07
N PRO A 160 3.91 5.98 1.35
CA PRO A 160 5.24 6.16 1.91
C PRO A 160 5.40 7.36 2.85
N SER A 161 4.36 8.19 2.98
CA SER A 161 4.31 9.28 3.96
C SER A 161 4.54 8.76 5.38
N HIS A 162 5.30 9.51 6.18
CA HIS A 162 5.71 9.11 7.52
C HIS A 162 4.55 9.15 8.53
N VAL A 163 3.97 8.00 8.84
CA VAL A 163 2.93 7.82 9.86
C VAL A 163 3.51 7.10 11.07
N VAL A 164 4.09 5.91 10.89
CA VAL A 164 4.68 5.15 12.00
C VAL A 164 6.04 5.71 12.46
N LYS A 165 6.63 6.62 11.68
CA LYS A 165 7.86 7.35 12.01
C LYS A 165 7.59 8.74 12.59
N ASN A 166 6.34 9.18 12.64
CA ASN A 166 5.95 10.48 13.19
C ASN A 166 5.58 10.34 14.67
N SER A 167 6.35 10.98 15.56
CA SER A 167 6.15 10.85 17.01
C SER A 167 4.78 11.35 17.48
N GLU A 168 4.27 12.44 16.92
CA GLU A 168 2.96 13.02 17.26
C GLU A 168 1.83 12.03 16.97
N ILE A 169 1.85 11.44 15.77
CA ILE A 169 0.85 10.46 15.35
C ILE A 169 0.93 9.19 16.19
N VAL A 170 2.16 8.69 16.43
CA VAL A 170 2.39 7.48 17.22
C VAL A 170 1.92 7.66 18.67
N GLU A 171 2.17 8.83 19.25
CA GLU A 171 1.75 9.15 20.61
C GLU A 171 0.23 9.26 20.72
N LYS A 172 -0.42 9.94 19.76
CA LYS A 172 -1.88 10.00 19.67
C LYS A 172 -2.50 8.60 19.59
N ALA A 173 -1.99 7.74 18.70
CA ALA A 173 -2.48 6.38 18.52
C ALA A 173 -2.31 5.53 19.79
N LYS A 174 -1.17 5.66 20.49
CA LYS A 174 -0.96 4.99 21.79
C LYS A 174 -1.97 5.45 22.84
N ASN A 175 -2.16 6.77 23.00
CA ASN A 175 -3.05 7.34 24.00
C ASN A 175 -4.52 7.01 23.75
N SER A 176 -4.90 6.80 22.49
CA SER A 176 -6.27 6.44 22.09
C SER A 176 -6.51 4.92 21.99
N ASN A 177 -5.52 4.08 22.29
CA ASN A 177 -5.59 2.61 22.10
C ASN A 177 -5.96 2.19 20.67
N LEU A 178 -5.48 2.94 19.66
CA LEU A 178 -5.73 2.70 18.24
C LEU A 178 -4.45 2.26 17.54
N SER A 179 -4.56 1.25 16.68
CA SER A 179 -3.39 0.69 16.00
C SER A 179 -2.97 1.50 14.78
N LEU A 180 -1.67 1.45 14.48
CA LEU A 180 -1.05 1.94 13.25
C LEU A 180 -0.35 0.77 12.53
N ILE A 181 -0.66 0.57 11.25
CA ILE A 181 0.08 -0.29 10.33
C ILE A 181 0.58 0.57 9.16
N GLY A 182 1.88 0.55 8.89
CA GLY A 182 2.54 1.38 7.87
C GLY A 182 4.07 1.34 8.01
N ASP A 183 4.84 2.04 7.19
CA ASP A 183 4.43 2.87 6.05
C ASP A 183 4.74 2.17 4.71
N ASP A 184 3.99 2.53 3.66
CA ASP A 184 4.05 1.97 2.31
C ASP A 184 3.77 0.46 2.28
N ILE A 185 2.52 0.07 2.05
CA ILE A 185 2.13 -1.34 2.08
C ILE A 185 2.84 -2.13 0.97
N LYS A 186 3.30 -3.33 1.31
CA LYS A 186 3.94 -4.27 0.38
C LYS A 186 2.93 -4.74 -0.67
N SER A 187 3.46 -5.09 -1.82
CA SER A 187 2.76 -5.91 -2.79
C SER A 187 3.05 -7.39 -2.51
N GLN A 188 2.15 -8.29 -2.89
CA GLN A 188 2.32 -9.74 -2.71
C GLN A 188 3.55 -10.24 -3.47
N ILE A 189 3.64 -9.86 -4.75
CA ILE A 189 4.76 -10.21 -5.63
C ILE A 189 5.19 -8.96 -6.39
N GLY A 190 6.16 -8.23 -5.87
CA GLY A 190 6.70 -7.02 -6.48
C GLY A 190 8.07 -7.23 -7.15
N ALA A 191 8.43 -6.32 -8.05
CA ALA A 191 9.75 -6.32 -8.69
C ALA A 191 10.89 -6.29 -7.67
N THR A 192 10.77 -5.44 -6.64
CA THR A 192 11.80 -5.29 -5.59
C THR A 192 12.05 -6.58 -4.80
N ILE A 193 11.00 -7.36 -4.47
CA ILE A 193 11.20 -8.61 -3.72
C ILE A 193 11.86 -9.69 -4.58
N ILE A 194 11.48 -9.80 -5.87
CA ILE A 194 12.11 -10.72 -6.82
C ILE A 194 13.58 -10.33 -7.03
N HIS A 195 13.85 -9.05 -7.30
CA HIS A 195 15.18 -8.53 -7.52
C HIS A 195 16.09 -8.77 -6.32
N ARG A 196 15.61 -8.46 -5.11
CA ARG A 196 16.33 -8.71 -3.86
C ARG A 196 16.59 -10.20 -3.62
N ALA A 197 15.61 -11.07 -3.87
CA ALA A 197 15.78 -12.51 -3.70
C ALA A 197 16.89 -13.07 -4.61
N LEU A 198 16.92 -12.65 -5.87
CA LEU A 198 17.96 -13.05 -6.82
C LEU A 198 19.31 -12.43 -6.49
N THR A 199 19.33 -11.16 -6.08
CA THR A 199 20.54 -10.47 -5.63
C THR A 199 21.18 -11.20 -4.45
N ASN A 200 20.37 -11.64 -3.49
CA ASN A 200 20.85 -12.41 -2.33
C ASN A 200 21.32 -13.83 -2.71
N LEU A 201 20.79 -14.42 -3.78
CA LEU A 201 21.19 -15.76 -4.22
C LEU A 201 22.66 -15.81 -4.66
N PHE A 202 23.21 -14.73 -5.24
CA PHE A 202 24.61 -14.66 -5.67
C PHE A 202 25.59 -14.94 -4.51
N PRO A 203 25.68 -14.11 -3.47
CA PRO A 203 26.61 -14.35 -2.36
C PRO A 203 26.29 -15.65 -1.61
N MET A 204 25.01 -16.04 -1.52
CA MET A 204 24.62 -17.32 -0.91
C MET A 204 25.20 -18.55 -1.60
N ARG A 205 25.56 -18.44 -2.89
CA ARG A 205 26.20 -19.52 -3.68
C ARG A 205 27.68 -19.26 -3.96
N GLY A 206 28.28 -18.27 -3.31
CA GLY A 206 29.67 -17.87 -3.56
C GLY A 206 29.89 -17.20 -4.92
N ALA A 207 28.82 -16.74 -5.58
CA ALA A 207 28.90 -15.90 -6.77
C ALA A 207 28.99 -14.42 -6.37
N ILE A 208 29.53 -13.60 -7.26
CA ILE A 208 29.65 -12.16 -7.07
C ILE A 208 28.68 -11.47 -8.04
N LEU A 209 27.82 -10.60 -7.53
CA LEU A 209 27.02 -9.70 -8.35
C LEU A 209 27.84 -8.44 -8.63
N ASP A 210 28.11 -8.14 -9.90
CA ASP A 210 28.91 -6.97 -10.28
C ASP A 210 28.01 -5.78 -10.65
N LYS A 211 26.92 -6.04 -11.39
CA LYS A 211 26.00 -5.01 -11.89
C LYS A 211 24.56 -5.48 -11.86
N THR A 212 23.64 -4.56 -11.61
CA THR A 212 22.22 -4.86 -11.75
C THR A 212 21.39 -3.64 -12.13
N ILE A 213 20.35 -3.87 -12.93
CA ILE A 213 19.35 -2.85 -13.27
C ILE A 213 17.94 -3.37 -13.02
N GLN A 214 17.04 -2.46 -12.66
CA GLN A 214 15.60 -2.66 -12.64
C GLN A 214 14.90 -1.46 -13.26
N LEU A 215 14.07 -1.70 -14.26
CA LEU A 215 13.29 -0.70 -14.96
C LEU A 215 11.81 -1.06 -14.80
N ASP A 216 11.02 -0.14 -14.24
CA ASP A 216 9.58 -0.30 -13.99
C ASP A 216 8.78 0.66 -14.91
N TRP A 217 7.70 0.20 -15.54
CA TRP A 217 6.73 1.05 -16.25
C TRP A 217 5.29 0.59 -16.01
N GLY A 218 4.31 1.49 -16.22
CA GLY A 218 2.90 1.18 -16.03
C GLY A 218 1.98 2.30 -16.49
N GLY A 219 0.67 2.03 -16.48
CA GLY A 219 -0.36 2.94 -17.02
C GLY A 219 -1.32 3.53 -15.99
N SER A 220 -1.09 3.32 -14.69
CA SER A 220 -1.97 3.80 -13.63
C SER A 220 -1.70 5.26 -13.27
N SER A 221 -2.65 5.87 -12.55
CA SER A 221 -2.49 7.23 -12.04
C SER A 221 -1.33 7.37 -11.05
N ASP A 222 -0.89 6.29 -10.38
CA ASP A 222 0.33 6.31 -9.54
C ASP A 222 1.59 6.49 -10.40
N PHE A 223 1.68 5.85 -11.58
CA PHE A 223 2.82 6.08 -12.49
C PHE A 223 2.82 7.51 -13.04
N CYS A 224 1.66 8.05 -13.40
CA CYS A 224 1.51 9.47 -13.77
C CYS A 224 2.03 10.40 -12.66
N ASN A 225 1.67 10.10 -11.41
CA ASN A 225 2.13 10.83 -10.23
C ASN A 225 3.65 10.72 -10.01
N LEU A 226 4.21 9.51 -10.08
CA LEU A 226 5.64 9.24 -9.81
C LEU A 226 6.57 9.88 -10.85
N LEU A 227 6.13 10.04 -12.09
CA LEU A 227 6.90 10.66 -13.17
C LEU A 227 6.68 12.18 -13.27
N THR A 228 6.23 12.82 -12.19
CA THR A 228 6.16 14.27 -12.09
C THR A 228 7.57 14.86 -12.01
N PRO A 229 7.96 15.79 -12.91
CA PRO A 229 9.20 16.55 -12.78
C PRO A 229 9.12 17.49 -11.58
N MET A 230 10.14 17.46 -10.73
CA MET A 230 10.32 18.38 -9.61
C MET A 230 11.07 19.64 -10.08
N PRO A 231 11.06 20.76 -9.34
CA PRO A 231 11.80 21.98 -9.70
C PRO A 231 13.31 21.78 -9.91
N SER A 232 13.89 20.76 -9.28
CA SER A 232 15.29 20.32 -9.46
C SER A 232 15.57 19.68 -10.82
N GLY A 233 14.54 19.36 -11.61
CA GLY A 233 14.64 18.57 -12.85
C GLY A 233 14.65 17.05 -12.64
N SER A 234 14.73 16.57 -11.39
CA SER A 234 14.58 15.16 -11.04
C SER A 234 13.10 14.76 -11.01
N LEU A 235 12.80 13.46 -11.09
CA LEU A 235 11.42 12.99 -10.95
C LEU A 235 11.04 12.83 -9.48
N ARG A 236 9.75 12.96 -9.14
CA ARG A 236 9.22 12.68 -7.80
C ARG A 236 9.58 11.26 -7.32
N TYR A 237 9.66 10.29 -8.24
CA TYR A 237 10.17 8.95 -7.96
C TYR A 237 11.60 8.91 -7.40
N GLU A 238 12.45 9.84 -7.83
CA GLU A 238 13.87 9.87 -7.43
C GLU A 238 14.07 10.40 -6.01
N GLU A 239 13.10 11.16 -5.50
CA GLU A 239 13.09 11.63 -4.12
C GLU A 239 12.68 10.48 -3.18
N GLY A 240 13.68 9.83 -2.57
CA GLY A 240 13.51 8.80 -1.56
C GLY A 240 13.12 7.41 -2.07
N LYS A 241 12.17 7.27 -3.02
CA LYS A 241 11.67 5.95 -3.48
C LYS A 241 12.72 5.16 -4.26
N ARG A 242 13.47 5.84 -5.16
CA ARG A 242 14.63 5.24 -5.86
C ARG A 242 15.71 4.78 -4.88
N GLN A 243 16.19 5.66 -4.01
CA GLN A 243 17.24 5.34 -3.04
C GLN A 243 16.82 4.18 -2.14
N SER A 244 15.60 4.23 -1.59
CA SER A 244 15.04 3.19 -0.74
C SER A 244 14.99 1.82 -1.43
N LYS A 245 14.58 1.77 -2.70
CA LYS A 245 14.58 0.52 -3.47
C LYS A 245 15.99 0.02 -3.73
N THR A 246 16.91 0.89 -4.12
CA THR A 246 18.31 0.53 -4.36
C THR A 246 18.92 -0.08 -3.10
N GLU A 247 18.82 0.62 -1.97
CA GLU A 247 19.31 0.15 -0.67
C GLU A 247 18.70 -1.19 -0.28
N ALA A 248 17.39 -1.37 -0.47
CA ALA A 248 16.71 -2.63 -0.17
C ALA A 248 17.21 -3.82 -1.00
N VAL A 249 17.60 -3.61 -2.26
CA VAL A 249 18.10 -4.66 -3.16
C VAL A 249 19.53 -5.05 -2.80
N ILE A 250 20.40 -4.06 -2.52
CA ILE A 250 21.84 -4.32 -2.30
C ILE A 250 22.24 -4.51 -0.83
N ALA A 251 21.30 -4.36 0.12
CA ALA A 251 21.58 -4.31 1.56
C ALA A 251 22.50 -5.44 2.07
N ASN A 252 22.31 -6.66 1.57
CA ASN A 252 23.00 -7.87 2.04
C ASN A 252 24.24 -8.24 1.21
N LEU A 253 24.60 -7.44 0.19
CA LEU A 253 25.78 -7.70 -0.62
C LEU A 253 27.05 -7.29 0.13
N GLN A 254 28.06 -8.16 0.13
CA GLN A 254 29.38 -7.85 0.70
C GLN A 254 30.04 -6.67 -0.03
N ASN A 255 29.79 -6.56 -1.34
CA ASN A 255 30.30 -5.52 -2.22
C ASN A 255 29.27 -4.39 -2.46
N LYS A 256 28.32 -4.16 -1.55
CA LYS A 256 27.25 -3.15 -1.71
C LYS A 256 27.74 -1.74 -2.05
N ASN A 257 28.96 -1.38 -1.65
CA ASN A 257 29.54 -0.05 -1.92
C ASN A 257 30.15 0.07 -3.33
N THR A 258 30.32 -1.04 -4.04
CA THR A 258 30.98 -1.09 -5.35
C THR A 258 30.14 -1.74 -6.44
N VAL A 259 28.96 -2.28 -6.10
CA VAL A 259 28.02 -2.84 -7.08
C VAL A 259 27.37 -1.70 -7.85
N ASP A 260 27.36 -1.79 -9.18
CA ASP A 260 26.64 -0.83 -10.01
C ASP A 260 25.15 -1.20 -9.99
N CYS A 261 24.32 -0.45 -9.26
CA CYS A 261 22.88 -0.71 -9.12
C CYS A 261 22.06 0.48 -9.59
N GLN A 262 21.16 0.25 -10.56
CA GLN A 262 20.24 1.28 -11.06
C GLN A 262 18.79 0.77 -11.00
N ILE A 263 17.94 1.46 -10.24
CA ILE A 263 16.51 1.15 -10.16
C ILE A 263 15.70 2.40 -10.53
N SER A 264 14.89 2.32 -11.58
CA SER A 264 14.16 3.46 -12.13
C SER A 264 12.73 3.10 -12.52
N ALA A 265 11.79 4.01 -12.26
CA ALA A 265 10.55 4.08 -13.03
C ALA A 265 10.88 4.80 -14.34
N VAL A 266 10.58 4.18 -15.49
CA VAL A 266 11.07 4.65 -16.79
C VAL A 266 10.01 5.34 -17.64
N ASP A 267 8.74 4.95 -17.51
CA ASP A 267 7.67 5.56 -18.32
C ASP A 267 6.26 5.37 -17.74
N TYR A 268 5.35 6.25 -18.14
CA TYR A 268 3.92 6.20 -17.89
C TYR A 268 3.22 5.96 -19.23
N ILE A 269 2.64 4.77 -19.38
CA ILE A 269 2.09 4.28 -20.65
C ILE A 269 0.58 4.05 -20.46
N PRO A 270 -0.29 5.04 -20.74
CA PRO A 270 -1.69 5.02 -20.32
C PRO A 270 -2.49 3.80 -20.80
N PHE A 271 -2.19 3.27 -22.00
CA PHE A 271 -2.93 2.14 -22.55
C PHE A 271 -2.69 0.83 -21.79
N LEU A 272 -1.63 0.74 -20.96
CA LEU A 272 -1.40 -0.40 -20.07
C LEU A 272 -2.37 -0.43 -18.88
N LYS A 273 -3.08 0.67 -18.61
CA LYS A 273 -4.02 0.77 -17.46
C LYS A 273 -3.30 0.38 -16.15
N ASN A 274 -3.92 -0.43 -15.29
CA ASN A 274 -3.36 -0.80 -14.00
C ASN A 274 -2.22 -1.83 -14.06
N GLN A 275 -1.84 -2.25 -15.27
CA GLN A 275 -0.71 -3.13 -15.48
C GLN A 275 0.59 -2.42 -15.15
N LYS A 276 1.46 -3.18 -14.48
CA LYS A 276 2.83 -2.81 -14.20
C LYS A 276 3.75 -3.90 -14.68
N GLU A 277 4.75 -3.49 -15.43
CA GLU A 277 5.81 -4.36 -15.90
C GLU A 277 7.14 -3.92 -15.32
N ALA A 278 8.02 -4.89 -15.11
CA ALA A 278 9.37 -4.63 -14.69
C ALA A 278 10.35 -5.52 -15.44
N TYR A 279 11.44 -4.93 -15.92
CA TYR A 279 12.60 -5.63 -16.44
C TYR A 279 13.74 -5.55 -15.43
N MET A 280 14.38 -6.68 -15.16
CA MET A 280 15.53 -6.80 -14.29
C MET A 280 16.66 -7.50 -15.03
N ARG A 281 17.88 -7.01 -14.86
CA ARG A 281 19.09 -7.70 -15.33
C ARG A 281 20.12 -7.72 -14.22
N LEU A 282 20.60 -8.91 -13.89
CA LEU A 282 21.67 -9.16 -12.94
C LEU A 282 22.87 -9.72 -13.70
N GLU A 283 24.04 -9.09 -13.57
CA GLU A 283 25.30 -9.52 -14.18
C GLU A 283 26.35 -9.74 -13.10
N GLY A 284 27.07 -10.85 -13.18
CA GLY A 284 28.09 -11.18 -12.20
C GLY A 284 29.02 -12.29 -12.64
N ARG A 285 29.73 -12.88 -11.67
CA ARG A 285 30.75 -13.91 -11.87
C ARG A 285 30.52 -15.12 -10.98
N ILE A 286 30.68 -16.30 -11.56
CA ILE A 286 30.60 -17.61 -10.89
C ILE A 286 31.99 -18.28 -10.83
N PHE A 287 32.04 -19.58 -10.56
CA PHE A 287 33.29 -20.35 -10.42
C PHE A 287 34.30 -20.05 -11.54
N GLY A 288 35.57 -19.83 -11.16
CA GLY A 288 36.64 -19.48 -12.09
C GLY A 288 36.53 -18.06 -12.69
N GLY A 289 35.61 -17.22 -12.20
CA GLY A 289 35.36 -15.89 -12.75
C GLY A 289 34.52 -15.89 -14.03
N ALA A 290 33.92 -17.02 -14.41
CA ALA A 290 33.08 -17.11 -15.59
C ALA A 290 31.86 -16.17 -15.45
N PRO A 291 31.48 -15.43 -16.50
CA PRO A 291 30.37 -14.49 -16.43
C PRO A 291 29.03 -15.24 -16.35
N VAL A 292 28.09 -14.68 -15.60
CA VAL A 292 26.69 -15.08 -15.58
C VAL A 292 25.80 -13.85 -15.75
N ARG A 293 24.71 -14.01 -16.49
CA ARG A 293 23.68 -12.98 -16.64
C ARG A 293 22.31 -13.61 -16.48
N VAL A 294 21.43 -12.90 -15.76
CA VAL A 294 20.03 -13.26 -15.57
C VAL A 294 19.18 -12.07 -16.02
N ASP A 295 18.33 -12.29 -17.02
CA ASP A 295 17.32 -11.34 -17.47
C ASP A 295 15.93 -11.85 -17.07
N ILE A 296 15.12 -10.98 -16.46
CA ILE A 296 13.77 -11.31 -16.04
C ILE A 296 12.84 -10.17 -16.42
N THR A 297 11.67 -10.54 -16.96
CA THR A 297 10.53 -9.65 -17.11
C THR A 297 9.42 -10.14 -16.19
N MET A 298 8.79 -9.21 -15.49
CA MET A 298 7.66 -9.43 -14.60
C MET A 298 6.47 -8.60 -15.08
N PHE A 299 5.28 -9.17 -14.96
CA PHE A 299 4.00 -8.51 -15.16
C PHE A 299 3.12 -8.71 -13.93
N VAL A 300 2.45 -7.64 -13.47
CA VAL A 300 1.45 -7.68 -12.40
C VAL A 300 0.33 -6.66 -12.62
N GLU A 301 -0.86 -6.95 -12.10
CA GLU A 301 -1.91 -5.96 -11.87
C GLU A 301 -1.66 -5.26 -10.52
N ASP A 302 -1.19 -4.01 -10.54
CA ASP A 302 -0.54 -3.39 -9.38
C ASP A 302 -1.51 -3.16 -8.19
N GLY A 303 -2.76 -2.78 -8.49
CA GLY A 303 -3.83 -2.61 -7.52
C GLY A 303 -4.16 -3.90 -6.79
N ASN A 304 -4.41 -4.97 -7.54
CA ASN A 304 -4.68 -6.31 -7.03
C ASN A 304 -3.51 -6.87 -6.20
N ASN A 305 -2.28 -6.56 -6.61
CA ASN A 305 -1.07 -7.01 -5.93
C ASN A 305 -0.92 -6.47 -4.51
N SER A 306 -1.66 -5.42 -4.12
CA SER A 306 -1.65 -4.87 -2.75
C SER A 306 -2.94 -5.11 -1.98
N ALA A 307 -4.06 -5.34 -2.67
CA ALA A 307 -5.40 -5.48 -2.08
C ALA A 307 -5.50 -6.61 -1.03
N GLY A 308 -4.91 -7.78 -1.31
CA GLY A 308 -4.90 -8.90 -0.36
C GLY A 308 -4.17 -8.57 0.95
N ILE A 309 -3.03 -7.88 0.84
CA ILE A 309 -2.25 -7.46 2.02
C ILE A 309 -3.01 -6.40 2.82
N ILE A 310 -3.66 -5.44 2.16
CA ILE A 310 -4.48 -4.43 2.84
C ILE A 310 -5.66 -5.09 3.56
N THR A 311 -6.28 -6.09 2.95
CA THR A 311 -7.35 -6.89 3.60
C THR A 311 -6.85 -7.53 4.89
N ASP A 312 -5.64 -8.09 4.89
CA ASP A 312 -5.02 -8.65 6.09
C ASP A 312 -4.71 -7.60 7.14
N CYS A 313 -4.23 -6.42 6.73
CA CYS A 313 -3.97 -5.30 7.62
C CYS A 313 -5.26 -4.83 8.31
N ILE A 314 -6.37 -4.73 7.59
CA ILE A 314 -7.69 -4.38 8.15
C ILE A 314 -8.08 -5.36 9.27
N ARG A 315 -7.98 -6.66 9.00
CA ARG A 315 -8.33 -7.71 9.97
C ARG A 315 -7.42 -7.66 11.19
N VAL A 316 -6.12 -7.49 11.00
CA VAL A 316 -5.12 -7.37 12.08
C VAL A 316 -5.34 -6.11 12.93
N SER A 317 -5.66 -4.98 12.30
CA SER A 317 -6.01 -3.75 13.02
C SER A 317 -7.26 -3.91 13.87
N LYS A 318 -8.29 -4.63 13.40
CA LYS A 318 -9.46 -4.95 14.22
C LYS A 318 -9.11 -5.83 15.41
N ILE A 319 -8.27 -6.86 15.22
CA ILE A 319 -7.78 -7.70 16.33
C ILE A 319 -7.09 -6.84 17.39
N ALA A 320 -6.25 -5.88 16.98
CA ALA A 320 -5.59 -4.97 17.91
C ALA A 320 -6.59 -4.04 18.63
N LYS A 321 -7.57 -3.50 17.91
CA LYS A 321 -8.64 -2.66 18.48
C LYS A 321 -9.40 -3.40 19.57
N ASP A 322 -9.80 -4.64 19.32
CA ASP A 322 -10.55 -5.45 20.30
C ASP A 322 -9.73 -5.84 21.52
N ARG A 323 -8.40 -5.85 21.38
CA ARG A 323 -7.45 -6.06 22.47
C ARG A 323 -7.03 -4.77 23.16
N ASN A 324 -7.56 -3.61 22.75
CA ASN A 324 -7.17 -2.27 23.21
C ASN A 324 -5.66 -1.99 23.03
N ILE A 325 -5.07 -2.45 21.92
CA ILE A 325 -3.65 -2.30 21.62
C ILE A 325 -3.46 -1.09 20.70
N GLY A 326 -2.95 0.00 21.28
CA GLY A 326 -2.66 1.24 20.56
C GLY A 326 -1.23 1.42 20.07
N GLY A 327 -1.02 2.37 19.17
CA GLY A 327 0.27 2.70 18.60
C GLY A 327 0.68 1.76 17.47
N ILE A 328 1.99 1.69 17.22
CA ILE A 328 2.56 0.87 16.13
C ILE A 328 2.38 -0.62 16.44
N LEU A 329 1.78 -1.35 15.50
CA LEU A 329 1.80 -2.82 15.48
C LEU A 329 3.06 -3.33 14.81
N HIS A 330 4.17 -3.36 15.55
CA HIS A 330 5.49 -3.72 15.04
C HIS A 330 5.51 -5.02 14.23
N SER A 331 4.83 -6.07 14.71
CA SER A 331 4.75 -7.37 14.06
C SER A 331 4.03 -7.31 12.71
N ALA A 332 2.98 -6.49 12.62
CA ALA A 332 2.26 -6.25 11.37
C ALA A 332 3.08 -5.36 10.42
N CYS A 333 3.66 -4.26 10.90
CA CYS A 333 4.47 -3.36 10.08
C CYS A 333 5.66 -4.09 9.46
N SER A 334 6.45 -4.84 10.23
CA SER A 334 7.62 -5.55 9.69
C SER A 334 7.26 -6.56 8.61
N PHE A 335 6.05 -7.13 8.67
CA PHE A 335 5.60 -8.12 7.68
C PHE A 335 4.93 -7.45 6.47
N PHE A 336 4.01 -6.51 6.67
CA PHE A 336 3.16 -5.94 5.62
C PHE A 336 3.67 -4.62 5.01
N ALA A 337 4.57 -3.88 5.66
CA ALA A 337 5.03 -2.57 5.20
C ALA A 337 6.45 -2.61 4.62
N LYS A 338 6.73 -1.75 3.64
CA LYS A 338 8.07 -1.60 3.02
C LYS A 338 9.01 -0.79 3.89
N HIS A 339 8.47 0.14 4.70
CA HIS A 339 9.25 1.00 5.59
C HIS A 339 8.82 0.87 7.06
N PRO A 340 8.91 -0.34 7.64
CA PRO A 340 8.57 -0.54 9.05
C PRO A 340 9.59 0.17 9.97
N PRO A 341 9.23 0.41 11.25
CA PRO A 341 10.18 0.90 12.24
C PRO A 341 11.34 -0.07 12.53
N GLU A 342 11.07 -1.38 12.44
CA GLU A 342 12.07 -2.45 12.56
C GLU A 342 12.05 -3.28 11.27
N GLN A 343 13.12 -3.19 10.47
CA GLN A 343 13.27 -4.01 9.27
C GLN A 343 13.69 -5.42 9.65
N LEU A 344 12.91 -6.41 9.23
CA LEU A 344 13.18 -7.83 9.48
C LEU A 344 13.16 -8.61 8.16
N GLU A 345 13.80 -9.79 8.17
CA GLU A 345 13.59 -10.78 7.13
C GLU A 345 12.14 -11.26 7.16
N ASP A 346 11.54 -11.46 5.97
CA ASP A 346 10.11 -11.74 5.84
C ASP A 346 9.68 -12.99 6.62
N TYR A 347 10.55 -14.01 6.72
CA TYR A 347 10.30 -15.22 7.52
C TYR A 347 10.19 -14.92 9.03
N ILE A 348 11.07 -14.08 9.55
CA ILE A 348 11.07 -13.67 10.96
C ILE A 348 9.86 -12.78 11.23
N ALA A 349 9.59 -11.83 10.33
CA ALA A 349 8.43 -10.95 10.41
C ALA A 349 7.11 -11.77 10.44
N LYS A 350 6.98 -12.78 9.58
CA LYS A 350 5.83 -13.69 9.58
C LYS A 350 5.67 -14.40 10.93
N LYS A 351 6.74 -14.95 11.49
CA LYS A 351 6.69 -15.58 12.82
C LYS A 351 6.21 -14.64 13.92
N ARG A 352 6.68 -13.39 13.91
CA ARG A 352 6.24 -12.38 14.89
C ARG A 352 4.77 -12.01 14.71
N LEU A 353 4.30 -11.87 13.47
CA LEU A 353 2.88 -11.69 13.17
C LEU A 353 2.03 -12.84 13.71
N LEU A 354 2.41 -14.09 13.45
CA LEU A 354 1.69 -15.26 13.99
C LEU A 354 1.67 -15.29 15.52
N ALA A 355 2.78 -14.93 16.17
CA ALA A 355 2.82 -14.82 17.63
C ALA A 355 1.90 -13.71 18.16
N PHE A 356 1.76 -12.59 17.44
CA PHE A 356 0.76 -11.56 17.75
C PHE A 356 -0.66 -12.12 17.60
N LEU A 357 -0.99 -12.81 16.50
CA LEU A 357 -2.31 -13.41 16.29
C LEU A 357 -2.69 -14.39 17.41
N ASP A 358 -1.74 -15.22 17.84
CA ASP A 358 -1.86 -16.16 18.95
C ASP A 358 -1.89 -15.52 20.36
N ASN A 359 -1.80 -14.19 20.45
CA ASN A 359 -1.71 -13.45 21.72
C ASN A 359 -0.48 -13.82 22.57
N LYS A 360 0.60 -14.30 21.93
CA LYS A 360 1.92 -14.58 22.55
C LYS A 360 2.85 -13.37 22.50
N ARG A 361 2.42 -12.29 21.83
CA ARG A 361 3.13 -11.03 21.69
C ARG A 361 2.13 -9.89 21.65
N GLU A 362 2.46 -8.78 22.30
CA GLU A 362 1.57 -7.61 22.37
C GLU A 362 1.52 -6.81 21.06
N ARG A 363 2.66 -6.55 20.40
CA ARG A 363 2.74 -5.67 19.22
C ARG A 363 3.68 -6.18 18.15
#